data_AF-A0A920HPP9-F1
#
_entry.id   AF-A0A920HPP9-F1
#
_cell.length_a   1.000
_cell.length_b   1.000
_cell.length_c   1.000
_cell.angle_alpha   90.00
_cell.angle_beta   90.00
_cell.angle_gamma   90.00
#
_symmetry.space_group_name_H-M   'P 1'
#
loop_
_entity.id
_entity.type
_entity.pdbx_description
1 polymer ?
#
loop_
_entity_poly.entity_id
_entity_poly.type
_entity_poly.pdbx_seq_one_letter_code
_entity_poly.pdbx_strand_id
1 'polypeptide(L)'
;MAYGIGANDVANAMGTSVESKALTLKQAIIIAAIFEFLGAYFGGGEVTSTIRKGIVDPTIYEDANKFIIGMLSSLLAAGTWLIIASRRGWPVFTTHSIVGAIMVLFQFERNELCILGTVGG
;
A
#
# COMPACT_ATOMS: atom_id res chain seq x y z
N MET A 1 -4.33 2.73 5.89
CA MET A 1 -3.96 1.73 4.88
C MET A 1 -4.07 0.30 5.41
N ALA A 2 -3.30 -0.09 6.44
CA ALA A 2 -3.25 -1.48 6.94
C ALA A 2 -4.63 -2.13 7.21
N TYR A 3 -5.55 -1.39 7.83
CA TYR A 3 -6.94 -1.85 8.02
C TYR A 3 -7.64 -2.21 6.70
N GLY A 4 -7.50 -1.36 5.68
CA GLY A 4 -8.12 -1.60 4.37
C GLY A 4 -7.50 -2.77 3.62
N ILE A 5 -6.19 -3.01 3.81
CA ILE A 5 -5.48 -4.16 3.24
C ILE A 5 -6.05 -5.43 3.85
N GLY A 6 -6.07 -5.53 5.19
CA GLY A 6 -6.64 -6.70 5.85
C GLY A 6 -8.10 -6.94 5.47
N ALA A 7 -8.93 -5.90 5.37
CA ALA A 7 -10.32 -6.05 4.95
C ALA A 7 -10.45 -6.57 3.49
N ASN A 8 -9.57 -6.15 2.58
CA ASN A 8 -9.58 -6.61 1.19
C ASN A 8 -9.05 -8.04 1.07
N ASP A 9 -7.91 -8.31 1.69
CA ASP A 9 -7.16 -9.56 1.55
C ASP A 9 -7.89 -10.72 2.25
N VAL A 10 -8.50 -10.48 3.43
CA VAL A 10 -9.33 -11.49 4.11
C VAL A 10 -10.55 -11.86 3.27
N ALA A 11 -11.20 -10.89 2.63
CA ALA A 11 -12.34 -11.16 1.75
C ALA A 11 -11.92 -11.98 0.53
N ASN A 12 -10.74 -11.70 -0.03
CA ASN A 12 -10.20 -12.42 -1.18
C ASN A 12 -9.74 -13.85 -0.82
N ALA A 13 -9.10 -14.04 0.34
CA ALA A 13 -8.54 -15.33 0.76
C ALA A 13 -9.57 -16.27 1.39
N MET A 14 -10.50 -15.74 2.19
CA MET A 14 -11.45 -16.54 2.97
C MET A 14 -12.87 -16.54 2.40
N GLY A 15 -13.15 -15.77 1.35
CA GLY A 15 -14.48 -15.66 0.74
C GLY A 15 -15.06 -17.01 0.32
N THR A 16 -14.29 -17.82 -0.40
CA THR A 16 -14.71 -19.15 -0.88
C THR A 16 -14.93 -20.15 0.26
N SER A 17 -14.13 -20.07 1.32
CA SER A 17 -14.23 -20.96 2.50
C SER A 17 -15.46 -20.64 3.34
N VAL A 18 -15.85 -19.37 3.42
CA VAL A 18 -17.09 -18.93 4.08
C VAL A 18 -18.31 -19.23 3.22
N GLU A 19 -18.22 -19.00 1.91
CA GLU A 19 -19.32 -19.25 0.95
C GLU A 19 -19.65 -20.74 0.82
N SER A 20 -18.65 -21.61 0.81
CA SER A 20 -18.81 -23.08 0.80
C SER A 20 -19.28 -23.67 2.14
N LYS A 21 -19.47 -22.83 3.17
CA LYS A 21 -19.80 -23.23 4.56
C LYS A 21 -18.77 -24.15 5.21
N ALA A 22 -17.54 -24.20 4.68
CA ALA A 22 -16.43 -24.91 5.31
C ALA A 22 -16.02 -24.23 6.63
N LEU A 23 -16.10 -22.89 6.68
CA LEU A 23 -15.82 -22.09 7.87
C LEU A 23 -16.93 -21.08 8.14
N THR A 24 -17.20 -20.80 9.41
CA THR A 24 -18.06 -19.67 9.78
C THR A 24 -17.30 -18.35 9.64
N LEU A 25 -18.02 -17.25 9.41
CA LEU A 25 -17.42 -15.91 9.28
C LEU A 25 -16.52 -15.54 10.47
N LYS A 26 -16.94 -15.89 11.70
CA LYS A 26 -16.14 -15.63 12.91
C LYS A 26 -14.83 -16.42 12.92
N GLN A 27 -14.86 -17.69 12.53
CA GLN A 27 -13.66 -18.53 12.46
C GLN A 27 -12.70 -18.02 11.39
N ALA A 28 -13.21 -17.69 10.21
CA ALA A 28 -12.42 -17.14 9.12
C ALA A 28 -11.67 -15.86 9.52
N ILE A 29 -12.34 -14.93 10.22
CA ILE A 29 -11.73 -13.68 10.70
C ILE A 29 -10.61 -13.96 11.72
N ILE A 30 -10.83 -14.86 12.68
CA ILE A 30 -9.82 -15.18 13.72
C ILE A 30 -8.59 -15.83 13.09
N ILE A 31 -8.79 -16.80 12.21
CA ILE A 31 -7.71 -17.48 11.49
C ILE A 31 -6.93 -16.46 10.67
N ALA A 32 -7.63 -15.66 9.86
CA ALA A 32 -6.96 -14.69 9.01
C ALA A 32 -6.19 -13.63 9.83
N ALA A 33 -6.73 -13.14 10.95
CA ALA A 33 -6.02 -12.21 11.82
C ALA A 33 -4.69 -12.77 12.33
N ILE A 34 -4.65 -14.06 12.72
CA ILE A 34 -3.43 -14.72 13.20
C ILE A 34 -2.44 -14.89 12.04
N PHE A 35 -2.86 -15.47 10.92
CA PHE A 35 -1.96 -15.77 9.81
C PHE A 35 -1.47 -14.52 9.07
N GLU A 36 -2.30 -13.49 8.89
CA GLU A 36 -1.90 -12.20 8.34
C GLU A 36 -0.85 -11.51 9.24
N PHE A 37 -1.07 -11.54 10.56
CA PHE A 37 -0.10 -10.97 11.49
C PHE A 37 1.24 -11.71 11.47
N LEU A 38 1.20 -13.05 11.51
CA LEU A 38 2.41 -13.87 11.45
C LEU A 38 3.15 -13.69 10.11
N GLY A 39 2.42 -13.66 9.00
CA GLY A 39 2.98 -13.41 7.68
C GLY A 39 3.64 -12.04 7.58
N ALA A 40 2.98 -10.99 8.08
CA ALA A 40 3.55 -9.65 8.15
C ALA A 40 4.81 -9.58 9.04
N TYR A 41 4.80 -10.27 10.18
CA TYR A 41 5.92 -10.28 11.12
C TYR A 41 7.15 -11.03 10.58
N PHE A 42 6.96 -12.22 10.02
CA PHE A 42 8.06 -13.05 9.53
C PHE A 42 8.51 -12.70 8.11
N GLY A 43 7.58 -12.33 7.22
CA GLY A 43 7.83 -12.13 5.79
C GLY A 43 7.76 -10.66 5.32
N GLY A 44 7.29 -9.73 6.15
CA GLY A 44 7.10 -8.33 5.74
C GLY A 44 8.39 -7.56 5.45
N GLY A 45 9.51 -7.98 6.06
CA GLY A 45 10.81 -7.33 5.88
C GLY A 45 11.35 -7.39 4.44
N GLU A 46 11.23 -8.54 3.78
CA GLU A 46 11.69 -8.77 2.40
C GLU A 46 10.90 -7.91 1.40
N VAL A 47 9.57 -7.87 1.56
CA VAL A 47 8.67 -7.07 0.73
C VAL A 47 8.93 -5.57 0.91
N THR A 48 9.11 -5.14 2.16
CA THR A 48 9.43 -3.74 2.47
C THR A 48 10.79 -3.33 1.90
N SER A 49 11.80 -4.21 1.97
CA SER A 49 13.12 -3.99 1.37
C SER A 49 13.02 -3.85 -0.16
N THR A 50 12.18 -4.66 -0.81
CA THR A 50 11.97 -4.63 -2.27
C THR A 50 11.30 -3.33 -2.71
N ILE A 51 10.23 -2.91 -2.02
CA ILE A 51 9.56 -1.63 -2.33
C ILE A 51 10.50 -0.46 -2.08
N ARG A 52 11.25 -0.47 -0.97
CA ARG A 52 12.19 0.60 -0.65
C ARG A 52 13.32 0.70 -1.68
N LYS A 53 13.96 -0.41 -2.06
CA LYS A 53 15.11 -0.38 -2.97
C LYS A 53 14.72 -0.22 -4.45
N GLY A 54 13.56 -0.75 -4.85
CA GLY A 54 13.15 -0.80 -6.24
C GLY A 54 12.29 0.37 -6.73
N ILE A 55 11.69 1.14 -5.82
CA ILE A 55 10.66 2.14 -6.17
C ILE A 55 10.97 3.52 -5.60
N VAL A 56 11.65 3.60 -4.47
CA VAL A 56 11.92 4.87 -3.77
C VAL A 56 13.41 5.05 -3.56
N ASP A 57 14.05 5.91 -4.34
CA ASP A 57 15.44 6.29 -4.08
C ASP A 57 15.49 7.52 -3.16
N PRO A 58 15.88 7.36 -1.88
CA PRO A 58 15.93 8.47 -0.94
C PRO A 58 17.03 9.48 -1.27
N THR A 59 18.00 9.15 -2.14
CA THR A 59 19.09 10.05 -2.52
C THR A 59 18.64 11.19 -3.44
N ILE A 60 17.47 11.05 -4.07
CA ILE A 60 16.89 12.04 -4.97
C ILE A 60 16.21 13.18 -4.20
N TYR A 61 15.91 12.98 -2.91
CA TYR A 61 15.24 13.97 -2.09
C TYR A 61 16.26 14.83 -1.33
N GLU A 62 16.33 16.12 -1.65
CA GLU A 62 17.20 17.08 -0.98
C GLU A 62 16.74 17.40 0.45
N ASP A 63 15.44 17.32 0.72
CA ASP A 63 14.83 17.58 2.04
C ASP A 63 14.08 16.36 2.57
N ALA A 64 14.54 15.84 3.71
CA ALA A 64 13.93 14.72 4.41
C ALA A 64 12.47 15.00 4.84
N ASN A 65 12.10 16.26 5.11
CA ASN A 65 10.74 16.62 5.49
C ASN A 65 9.78 16.47 4.30
N LYS A 66 10.19 16.91 3.11
CA LYS A 66 9.40 16.72 1.87
C LYS A 66 9.20 15.24 1.57
N PHE A 67 10.25 14.44 1.74
CA PHE A 67 10.18 12.99 1.58
C PHE A 67 9.14 12.35 2.51
N ILE A 68 9.16 12.67 3.81
CA ILE A 68 8.22 12.12 4.80
C ILE A 68 6.77 12.53 4.47
N ILE A 69 6.54 13.81 4.17
CA ILE A 69 5.20 14.32 3.81
C ILE A 69 4.70 13.65 2.53
N GLY A 70 5.59 13.44 1.56
CA GLY A 70 5.26 12.75 0.33
C GLY A 70 4.84 11.30 0.56
N MET A 71 5.62 10.55 1.34
CA MET A 71 5.29 9.16 1.69
C MET A 71 3.98 9.06 2.49
N LEU A 72 3.72 9.99 3.40
CA LEU A 72 2.44 10.09 4.12
C LEU A 72 1.28 10.38 3.16
N SER A 73 1.48 11.27 2.19
CA SER A 73 0.47 11.60 1.17
C SER A 73 0.15 10.40 0.28
N SER A 74 1.17 9.65 -0.18
CA SER A 74 0.97 8.41 -0.92
C SER A 74 0.21 7.36 -0.10
N LEU A 75 0.51 7.24 1.20
CA LEU A 75 -0.18 6.32 2.11
C LEU A 75 -1.66 6.71 2.30
N LEU A 76 -1.96 8.01 2.39
CA LEU A 76 -3.32 8.53 2.47
C LEU A 76 -4.10 8.34 1.17
N ALA A 77 -3.48 8.62 0.02
CA ALA A 77 -4.11 8.45 -1.29
C ALA A 77 -4.45 6.97 -1.56
N ALA A 78 -3.47 6.08 -1.42
CA ALA A 78 -3.68 4.64 -1.58
C ALA A 78 -4.66 4.09 -0.54
N GLY A 79 -4.57 4.53 0.72
CA GLY A 79 -5.47 4.11 1.79
C GLY A 79 -6.93 4.55 1.55
N THR A 80 -7.14 5.77 1.06
CA THR A 80 -8.47 6.30 0.74
C THR A 80 -9.09 5.52 -0.41
N TRP A 81 -8.32 5.28 -1.48
CA TRP A 81 -8.76 4.45 -2.59
C TRP A 81 -9.17 3.05 -2.14
N LEU A 82 -8.36 2.43 -1.29
CA LEU A 82 -8.62 1.08 -0.78
C LEU A 82 -9.90 1.02 0.05
N ILE A 83 -10.15 2.01 0.91
CA ILE A 83 -11.39 2.08 1.70
C ILE A 83 -12.62 2.23 0.77
N ILE A 84 -12.52 3.04 -0.28
CA ILE A 84 -13.60 3.21 -1.27
C ILE A 84 -13.88 1.89 -1.99
N ALA A 85 -12.83 1.21 -2.47
CA ALA A 85 -12.95 -0.06 -3.17
C ALA A 85 -13.55 -1.16 -2.27
N SER A 86 -13.05 -1.29 -1.04
CA SER A 86 -13.58 -2.26 -0.06
C SER A 86 -15.03 -1.98 0.30
N ARG A 87 -15.45 -0.71 0.39
CA ARG A 87 -16.87 -0.35 0.60
C ARG A 87 -17.77 -0.70 -0.59
N ARG A 88 -17.22 -0.67 -1.80
CA ARG A 88 -17.92 -1.07 -3.04
C ARG A 88 -17.87 -2.58 -3.29
N GLY A 89 -17.12 -3.34 -2.48
CA GLY A 89 -16.94 -4.77 -2.65
C GLY A 89 -16.04 -5.14 -3.83
N TRP A 90 -15.22 -4.21 -4.31
CA TRP A 90 -14.32 -4.47 -5.44
C TRP A 90 -13.02 -5.14 -4.95
N PRO A 91 -12.65 -6.31 -5.49
CA PRO A 91 -11.35 -6.91 -5.21
C PRO A 91 -10.26 -6.05 -5.87
N VAL A 92 -9.28 -5.58 -5.09
CA VAL A 92 -8.23 -4.68 -5.58
C VAL A 92 -6.87 -5.19 -5.16
N PHE A 93 -5.91 -5.18 -6.09
CA PHE A 93 -4.53 -5.52 -5.78
C PHE A 93 -3.85 -4.37 -5.04
N THR A 94 -3.68 -4.54 -3.73
CA THR A 94 -3.21 -3.53 -2.78
C THR A 94 -1.80 -3.00 -3.11
N THR A 95 -0.90 -3.85 -3.61
CA THR A 95 0.48 -3.46 -3.99
C THR A 95 0.49 -2.46 -5.15
N HIS A 96 -0.36 -2.65 -6.17
CA HIS A 96 -0.45 -1.70 -7.29
C HIS A 96 -0.95 -0.33 -6.83
N SER A 97 -1.83 -0.30 -5.83
CA SER A 97 -2.38 0.94 -5.29
C SER A 97 -1.32 1.77 -4.57
N ILE A 98 -0.46 1.15 -3.76
CA ILE A 98 0.62 1.87 -3.07
C ILE A 98 1.77 2.25 -4.01
N VAL A 99 2.16 1.36 -4.92
CA VAL A 99 3.22 1.64 -5.90
C VAL A 99 2.81 2.77 -6.83
N GLY A 100 1.57 2.77 -7.33
CA GLY A 100 1.05 3.86 -8.16
C GLY A 100 1.04 5.21 -7.43
N ALA A 101 0.61 5.23 -6.16
CA ALA A 101 0.61 6.45 -5.35
C ALA A 101 2.02 7.01 -5.09
N ILE A 102 3.02 6.14 -4.95
CA ILE A 102 4.44 6.53 -4.82
C ILE A 102 4.98 7.05 -6.15
N MET A 103 4.66 6.38 -7.27
CA MET A 103 5.13 6.83 -8.60
C MET A 103 4.59 8.22 -8.97
N VAL A 104 3.34 8.51 -8.64
CA VAL A 104 2.74 9.84 -8.85
C VAL A 104 3.49 10.91 -8.04
N LEU A 105 3.80 10.63 -6.76
CA LEU A 105 4.60 11.52 -5.92
C LEU A 105 5.99 11.75 -6.52
N PHE A 106 6.66 10.67 -6.93
CA PHE A 106 8.00 10.74 -7.50
C PHE A 106 8.04 11.55 -8.79
N GLN A 107 7.05 11.37 -9.66
CA GLN A 107 6.93 12.14 -10.90
C GLN A 107 6.67 13.63 -10.62
N PHE A 108 5.93 13.95 -9.56
CA PHE A 108 5.68 15.32 -9.13
C PHE A 108 6.98 16.02 -8.69
N GLU A 109 7.76 15.38 -7.81
CA GLU A 109 9.03 15.95 -7.31
C GLU A 109 10.06 16.14 -8.45
N ARG A 110 10.17 15.17 -9.37
CA ARG A 110 11.03 15.32 -10.55
C ARG A 110 10.60 16.48 -11.45
N ASN A 111 9.29 16.73 -11.55
CA ASN A 111 8.80 17.84 -12.35
C ASN A 111 9.18 19.17 -11.69
N GLU A 112 9.03 19.33 -10.37
CA GLU A 112 9.48 20.54 -9.67
C GLU A 112 10.99 20.80 -9.81
N LEU A 113 11.82 19.76 -9.69
CA LEU A 113 13.27 19.84 -9.94
C LEU A 113 13.59 20.23 -11.40
N CYS A 114 12.87 19.70 -12.38
CA CYS A 114 13.06 20.04 -13.80
C CYS A 114 12.66 21.49 -14.11
N ILE A 115 11.59 22.00 -13.49
CA ILE A 115 11.13 23.37 -13.68
C ILE A 115 12.11 24.37 -13.02
N LEU A 116 12.66 24.05 -11.85
CA LEU A 116 13.68 24.90 -11.21
C LEU A 116 15.02 24.86 -11.95
N GLY A 117 15.41 23.72 -12.52
CA GLY A 117 16.62 23.58 -13.34
C GLY A 117 16.56 24.29 -14.70
N THR A 118 15.37 24.56 -15.23
CA THR A 118 15.19 25.31 -16.50
C THR A 118 15.10 26.83 -16.33
N VAL A 119 14.97 27.33 -15.09
CA VAL A 119 14.97 28.77 -14.79
C VAL A 119 16.39 29.27 -14.43
N GLY A 120 17.37 28.36 -14.29
CA GLY A 120 18.76 28.67 -13.93
C GLY A 120 19.80 28.53 -15.07
N GLY A 121 19.37 28.57 -16.34
CA GLY A 121 20.24 28.50 -17.51
C GLY A 121 20.22 29.76 -18.35
#